data_AF-A0A1W5RRL3-F1
#
_entry.id   AF-A0A1W5RRL3-F1
#
_cell.length_a   1.000
_cell.length_b   1.000
_cell.length_c   1.000
_cell.angle_alpha   90.00
_cell.angle_beta   90.00
_cell.angle_gamma   90.00
#
_symmetry.space_group_name_H-M   'P 1'
#
loop_
_entity.id
_entity.type
_entity.pdbx_description
1 polymer ?
#
loop_
_entity_poly.entity_id
_entity_poly.type
_entity_poly.pdbx_seq_one_letter_code
_entity_poly.pdbx_strand_id
1 'polypeptide(L)'
;MLLLMNFINNSKLIMILFNLMLNFQLMYKDIKNLYELIINNYINILNKYFINIDKDKINKLRFLDNYTEEEKGYYLSGLFEGDGNIYTRCFSITFSLEDVLLANYLCTYFKIGHITAKYNSPSASAPRAGRTNKELTVVKWDIMKMKEQEIFMNYINGKLLTYKRYDQYYKYNFNNRLNIKLLKPKEFNLTLNPWLTGFNDADGFI
;
A
#
# COMPACT_ATOMS: atom_id res chain seq x y z
N MET A 1 -65.59 -39.13 9.70
CA MET A 1 -64.83 -38.70 8.50
C MET A 1 -64.25 -37.29 8.65
N LEU A 2 -65.04 -36.27 9.05
CA LEU A 2 -64.55 -34.89 9.25
C LEU A 2 -63.42 -34.74 10.30
N LEU A 3 -63.53 -35.42 11.44
CA LEU A 3 -62.51 -35.39 12.50
C LEU A 3 -61.16 -35.96 12.04
N LEU A 4 -61.18 -37.02 11.23
CA LEU A 4 -59.98 -37.65 10.69
C LEU A 4 -59.28 -36.74 9.67
N MET A 5 -60.06 -36.08 8.80
CA MET A 5 -59.56 -35.09 7.84
C MET A 5 -58.92 -33.87 8.52
N ASN A 6 -59.54 -33.35 9.60
CA ASN A 6 -58.96 -32.24 10.38
C ASN A 6 -57.66 -32.64 11.09
N PHE A 7 -57.57 -33.88 11.61
CA PHE A 7 -56.36 -34.38 12.24
C PHE A 7 -55.19 -34.51 11.24
N ILE A 8 -55.47 -35.05 10.04
CA ILE A 8 -54.48 -35.20 8.96
C ILE A 8 -54.02 -33.84 8.40
N ASN A 9 -54.93 -32.87 8.30
CA ASN A 9 -54.56 -31.52 7.87
C ASN A 9 -53.70 -30.80 8.93
N ASN A 10 -54.04 -30.94 10.21
CA ASN A 10 -53.22 -30.38 11.30
C ASN A 10 -51.84 -31.03 11.37
N SER A 11 -51.71 -32.35 11.17
CA SER A 11 -50.41 -33.01 11.16
C SER A 11 -49.53 -32.58 9.97
N LYS A 12 -50.12 -32.35 8.79
CA LYS A 12 -49.40 -31.78 7.64
C LYS A 12 -48.94 -30.34 7.90
N LEU A 13 -49.79 -29.53 8.53
CA LEU A 13 -49.46 -28.15 8.88
C LEU A 13 -48.30 -28.06 9.87
N ILE A 14 -48.31 -28.92 10.90
CA ILE A 14 -47.22 -29.05 11.88
C ILE A 14 -45.91 -29.47 11.18
N MET A 15 -45.97 -30.42 10.25
CA MET A 15 -44.80 -30.88 9.50
C MET A 15 -44.21 -29.78 8.60
N ILE A 16 -45.06 -28.96 7.97
CA ILE A 16 -44.64 -27.78 7.19
C ILE A 16 -43.95 -26.75 8.09
N LEU A 17 -44.53 -26.43 9.26
CA LEU A 17 -43.96 -25.50 10.22
C LEU A 17 -42.61 -25.99 10.77
N PHE A 18 -42.50 -27.30 11.05
CA PHE A 18 -41.25 -27.91 11.49
C PHE A 18 -40.14 -27.82 10.42
N ASN A 19 -40.48 -28.12 9.15
CA ASN A 19 -39.54 -27.99 8.04
C ASN A 19 -39.11 -26.54 7.81
N LEU A 20 -40.03 -25.58 7.95
CA LEU A 20 -39.71 -24.15 7.90
C LEU A 20 -38.73 -23.75 9.01
N MET A 21 -38.97 -24.17 10.25
CA MET A 21 -38.05 -23.93 11.37
C MET A 21 -36.66 -24.51 11.10
N LEU A 22 -36.59 -25.75 10.60
CA LEU A 22 -35.31 -26.40 10.27
C LEU A 22 -34.56 -25.61 9.19
N ASN A 23 -35.25 -25.19 8.14
CA ASN A 23 -34.67 -24.38 7.07
C ASN A 23 -34.17 -23.02 7.57
N PHE A 24 -34.91 -22.34 8.46
CA PHE A 24 -34.44 -21.10 9.09
C PHE A 24 -33.16 -21.32 9.91
N GLN A 25 -33.08 -22.44 10.63
CA GLN A 25 -31.91 -22.75 11.46
C GLN A 25 -30.67 -23.08 10.60
N LEU A 26 -30.85 -23.79 9.48
CA LEU A 26 -29.79 -24.03 8.50
C LEU A 26 -29.32 -22.71 7.85
N MET A 27 -30.26 -21.87 7.41
CA MET A 27 -29.95 -20.57 6.82
C MET A 27 -29.20 -19.66 7.80
N TYR A 28 -29.59 -19.65 9.08
CA TYR A 28 -28.87 -18.91 10.12
C TYR A 28 -27.42 -19.40 10.29
N LYS A 29 -27.21 -20.72 10.26
CA LYS A 29 -25.88 -21.32 10.34
C LYS A 29 -25.01 -20.92 9.14
N ASP A 30 -25.56 -20.94 7.94
CA ASP A 30 -24.85 -20.56 6.72
C ASP A 30 -24.46 -19.08 6.73
N ILE A 31 -25.39 -18.20 7.16
CA ILE A 31 -25.10 -16.77 7.34
C ILE A 31 -23.99 -16.56 8.36
N LYS A 32 -24.07 -17.23 9.52
CA LYS A 32 -23.03 -17.13 10.56
C LYS A 32 -21.66 -17.56 10.04
N ASN A 33 -21.59 -18.69 9.34
CA ASN A 33 -20.35 -19.18 8.75
C ASN A 33 -19.78 -18.19 7.74
N LEU A 34 -20.62 -17.59 6.88
CA LEU A 34 -20.20 -16.56 5.93
C LEU A 34 -19.63 -15.33 6.65
N TYR A 35 -20.29 -14.86 7.72
CA TYR A 35 -19.79 -13.75 8.53
C TYR A 35 -18.44 -14.05 9.16
N GLU A 36 -18.26 -15.23 9.77
CA GLU A 36 -16.97 -15.64 10.35
C GLU A 36 -15.87 -15.70 9.28
N LEU A 37 -16.18 -16.19 8.07
CA LEU A 37 -15.24 -16.24 6.96
C LEU A 37 -14.81 -14.84 6.49
N ILE A 38 -15.76 -13.90 6.39
CA ILE A 38 -15.50 -12.49 6.05
C ILE A 38 -14.64 -11.83 7.13
N ILE A 39 -14.97 -12.00 8.41
CA ILE A 39 -14.22 -11.41 9.53
C ILE A 39 -12.81 -11.99 9.61
N ASN A 40 -12.65 -13.30 9.47
CA ASN A 40 -11.33 -13.93 9.47
C ASN A 40 -10.47 -13.47 8.29
N ASN A 41 -11.07 -13.34 7.10
CA ASN A 41 -10.37 -12.78 5.94
C ASN A 41 -9.93 -11.32 6.20
N TYR A 42 -10.82 -10.51 6.78
CA TYR A 42 -10.50 -9.12 7.15
C TYR A 42 -9.37 -9.03 8.19
N ILE A 43 -9.41 -9.85 9.24
CA ILE A 43 -8.35 -9.94 10.25
C ILE A 43 -7.04 -10.38 9.61
N ASN A 44 -7.06 -11.38 8.72
CA ASN A 44 -5.84 -11.82 8.03
C ASN A 44 -5.23 -10.71 7.17
N ILE A 45 -6.07 -9.95 6.46
CA ILE A 45 -5.65 -8.79 5.67
C ILE A 45 -5.06 -7.69 6.57
N LEU A 46 -5.74 -7.36 7.67
CA LEU A 46 -5.22 -6.40 8.65
C LEU A 46 -3.89 -6.87 9.23
N ASN A 47 -3.78 -8.13 9.63
CA ASN A 47 -2.54 -8.68 10.18
C ASN A 47 -1.40 -8.62 9.15
N LYS A 48 -1.71 -8.83 7.87
CA LYS A 48 -0.71 -8.78 6.79
C LYS A 48 -0.16 -7.37 6.53
N TYR A 49 -1.00 -6.34 6.59
CA TYR A 49 -0.63 -4.99 6.16
C TYR A 49 -0.51 -3.94 7.28
N PHE A 50 -1.21 -4.12 8.41
CA PHE A 50 -1.23 -3.17 9.53
C PHE A 50 -0.29 -3.53 10.68
N ILE A 51 0.10 -4.80 10.88
CA ILE A 51 0.94 -5.19 12.03
C ILE A 51 2.43 -4.79 11.89
N ASN A 52 2.88 -4.30 10.72
CA ASN A 52 4.23 -3.72 10.60
C ASN A 52 4.41 -2.33 11.24
N ILE A 53 3.41 -1.84 11.97
CA ILE A 53 3.48 -0.62 12.78
C ILE A 53 4.07 -0.91 14.18
N ASP A 54 4.37 -2.17 14.53
CA ASP A 54 5.08 -2.46 15.78
C ASP A 54 6.53 -1.93 15.72
N LYS A 55 6.85 -1.06 16.68
CA LYS A 55 8.04 -0.19 16.72
C LYS A 55 9.37 -0.93 16.95
N ASP A 56 9.38 -2.25 16.96
CA ASP A 56 10.60 -3.04 17.11
C ASP A 56 11.39 -3.07 15.80
N LYS A 57 12.31 -2.10 15.70
CA LYS A 57 13.19 -1.74 14.56
C LYS A 57 13.88 -2.89 13.82
N ILE A 58 13.92 -4.10 14.39
CA ILE A 58 14.71 -5.24 13.87
C ILE A 58 13.92 -6.07 12.84
N ASN A 59 12.60 -6.20 12.96
CA ASN A 59 11.77 -6.95 11.98
C ASN A 59 11.26 -6.09 10.81
N LYS A 60 11.37 -4.74 10.91
CA LYS A 60 11.03 -3.80 9.83
C LYS A 60 11.94 -3.92 8.59
N LEU A 61 13.06 -4.63 8.69
CA LEU A 61 14.09 -4.65 7.64
C LEU A 61 13.90 -5.73 6.58
N ARG A 62 12.85 -6.56 6.62
CA ARG A 62 12.59 -7.59 5.59
C ARG A 62 11.10 -7.78 5.24
N PHE A 63 10.24 -6.83 5.55
CA PHE A 63 8.79 -7.03 5.34
C PHE A 63 8.41 -7.25 3.87
N LEU A 64 9.18 -6.72 2.91
CA LEU A 64 8.90 -6.93 1.49
C LEU A 64 9.04 -8.41 1.08
N ASP A 65 9.75 -9.24 1.85
CA ASP A 65 9.83 -10.68 1.60
C ASP A 65 8.48 -11.38 1.79
N ASN A 66 7.57 -10.77 2.57
CA ASN A 66 6.21 -11.27 2.76
C ASN A 66 5.23 -10.79 1.68
N TYR A 67 5.68 -9.95 0.75
CA TYR A 67 4.87 -9.40 -0.33
C TYR A 67 5.15 -10.11 -1.65
N THR A 68 4.09 -10.32 -2.44
CA THR A 68 4.20 -10.67 -3.85
C THR A 68 4.82 -9.52 -4.65
N GLU A 69 5.31 -9.78 -5.87
CA GLU A 69 5.83 -8.71 -6.74
C GLU A 69 4.80 -7.62 -7.04
N GLU A 70 3.52 -7.99 -7.14
CA GLU A 70 2.44 -7.02 -7.32
C GLU A 70 2.26 -6.15 -6.08
N GLU A 71 2.26 -6.75 -4.88
CA GLU A 71 2.16 -6.06 -3.60
C GLU A 71 3.35 -5.13 -3.36
N LYS A 72 4.58 -5.53 -3.70
CA LYS A 72 5.76 -4.65 -3.68
C LYS A 72 5.54 -3.40 -4.54
N GLY A 73 4.92 -3.56 -5.71
CA GLY A 73 4.55 -2.45 -6.58
C GLY A 73 3.55 -1.49 -5.94
N TYR A 74 2.54 -2.01 -5.23
CA TYR A 74 1.57 -1.17 -4.51
C TYR A 74 2.23 -0.39 -3.37
N TYR A 75 3.04 -1.06 -2.55
CA TYR A 75 3.81 -0.42 -1.47
C TYR A 75 4.69 0.72 -2.02
N LEU A 76 5.50 0.40 -3.05
CA LEU A 76 6.41 1.38 -3.64
C LEU A 76 5.66 2.56 -4.28
N SER A 77 4.49 2.30 -4.85
CA SER A 77 3.62 3.34 -5.42
C SER A 77 3.10 4.29 -4.34
N GLY A 78 2.60 3.77 -3.22
CA GLY A 78 2.13 4.59 -2.10
C GLY A 78 3.24 5.47 -1.52
N LEU A 79 4.41 4.88 -1.28
CA LEU A 79 5.60 5.59 -0.80
C LEU A 79 6.03 6.71 -1.78
N PHE A 80 5.99 6.43 -3.08
CA PHE A 80 6.34 7.40 -4.11
C PHE A 80 5.30 8.51 -4.30
N GLU A 81 4.02 8.24 -4.06
CA GLU A 81 2.99 9.27 -4.15
C GLU A 81 3.10 10.28 -3.00
N GLY A 82 3.35 9.81 -1.78
CA GLY A 82 3.64 10.65 -0.61
C GLY A 82 4.89 11.51 -0.82
N ASP A 83 6.06 10.88 -0.76
CA ASP A 83 7.35 11.59 -0.66
C ASP A 83 8.21 11.56 -1.92
N GLY A 84 7.72 10.93 -2.99
CA GLY A 84 8.40 10.87 -4.26
C GLY A 84 8.46 12.22 -4.97
N ASN A 85 9.34 12.32 -5.95
CA ASN A 85 9.38 13.40 -6.93
C ASN A 85 10.03 12.94 -8.23
N ILE A 86 9.54 13.48 -9.34
CA ILE A 86 10.16 13.30 -10.65
C ILE A 86 10.76 14.64 -11.08
N TYR A 87 12.01 14.59 -11.51
CA TYR A 87 12.72 15.69 -12.16
C TYR A 87 13.17 15.25 -13.56
N THR A 88 13.68 16.18 -14.36
CA THR A 88 14.11 15.96 -15.76
C THR A 88 14.91 14.68 -15.99
N ARG A 89 15.73 14.22 -15.03
CA ARG A 89 16.61 13.04 -15.18
C ARG A 89 16.59 12.07 -13.99
N CYS A 90 15.73 12.28 -13.01
CA CYS A 90 15.79 11.53 -11.75
C CYS A 90 14.39 11.29 -11.19
N PHE A 91 14.17 10.10 -10.62
CA PHE A 91 13.11 9.87 -9.63
C PHE A 91 13.76 9.88 -8.25
N SER A 92 13.16 10.57 -7.30
CA SER A 92 13.69 10.63 -5.93
C SER A 92 12.60 10.35 -4.92
N ILE A 93 12.90 9.66 -3.84
CA ILE A 93 12.07 9.66 -2.61
C ILE A 93 12.91 10.30 -1.51
N THR A 94 12.35 11.28 -0.80
CA THR A 94 13.04 11.92 0.33
C THR A 94 12.59 11.24 1.62
N PHE A 95 13.52 10.96 2.52
CA PHE A 95 13.24 10.33 3.80
C PHE A 95 13.74 11.21 4.94
N SER A 96 13.00 11.22 6.05
CA SER A 96 13.43 11.80 7.31
C SER A 96 14.69 11.10 7.85
N LEU A 97 15.33 11.68 8.86
CA LEU A 97 16.46 11.02 9.53
C LEU A 97 16.03 9.75 10.29
N GLU A 98 14.77 9.68 10.72
CA GLU A 98 14.22 8.52 11.43
C GLU A 98 14.08 7.31 10.51
N ASP A 99 13.89 7.55 9.21
CA ASP A 99 13.62 6.54 8.18
C ASP A 99 14.85 6.21 7.31
N VAL A 100 16.06 6.60 7.73
CA VAL A 100 17.30 6.31 6.99
C VAL A 100 17.52 4.80 6.82
N LEU A 101 17.14 3.99 7.81
CA LEU A 101 17.24 2.52 7.71
C LEU A 101 16.27 1.97 6.65
N LEU A 102 15.05 2.52 6.58
CA LEU A 102 14.08 2.17 5.54
C LEU A 102 14.61 2.56 4.16
N ALA A 103 15.14 3.77 3.99
CA ALA A 103 15.72 4.22 2.73
C ALA A 103 16.83 3.27 2.24
N ASN A 104 17.78 2.92 3.11
CA ASN A 104 18.87 2.00 2.78
C ASN A 104 18.36 0.59 2.47
N TYR A 105 17.36 0.11 3.22
CA TYR A 105 16.73 -1.17 2.97
C TYR A 105 16.11 -1.22 1.59
N LEU A 106 15.23 -0.27 1.24
CA LEU A 106 14.54 -0.24 -0.04
C LEU A 106 15.52 -0.13 -1.22
N CYS A 107 16.52 0.76 -1.11
CA CYS A 107 17.57 0.91 -2.11
C CYS A 107 18.32 -0.42 -2.35
N THR A 108 18.65 -1.13 -1.27
CA THR A 108 19.35 -2.42 -1.33
C THR A 108 18.46 -3.53 -1.86
N TYR A 109 17.20 -3.55 -1.43
CA TYR A 109 16.22 -4.59 -1.74
C TYR A 109 15.89 -4.61 -3.23
N PHE A 110 15.48 -3.46 -3.76
CA PHE A 110 15.12 -3.32 -5.17
C PHE A 110 16.35 -3.26 -6.09
N LYS A 111 17.55 -3.03 -5.54
CA LYS A 111 18.81 -2.91 -6.28
C LYS A 111 18.74 -1.84 -7.38
N ILE A 112 18.07 -0.73 -7.09
CA ILE A 112 17.92 0.43 -7.98
C ILE A 112 18.32 1.70 -7.24
N GLY A 113 18.89 2.65 -7.97
CA GLY A 113 19.28 3.95 -7.42
C GLY A 113 20.41 3.90 -6.39
N HIS A 114 20.53 4.98 -5.63
CA HIS A 114 21.51 5.15 -4.56
C HIS A 114 21.00 6.16 -3.53
N ILE A 115 21.56 6.14 -2.32
CA ILE A 115 21.21 7.09 -1.27
C ILE A 115 22.15 8.30 -1.33
N THR A 116 21.57 9.51 -1.31
CA THR A 116 22.30 10.77 -1.16
C THR A 116 21.89 11.50 0.12
N ALA A 117 22.85 12.18 0.73
CA ALA A 117 22.64 12.96 1.95
C ALA A 117 22.39 14.43 1.61
N LYS A 118 21.34 15.03 2.20
CA LYS A 118 21.07 16.46 2.06
C LYS A 118 21.31 17.16 3.40
N TYR A 119 22.20 18.15 3.36
CA TYR A 119 22.57 18.93 4.53
C TYR A 119 21.80 20.26 4.55
N ASN A 120 21.67 20.84 5.74
CA ASN A 120 21.21 22.21 5.88
C ASN A 120 22.08 23.13 5.00
N SER A 121 21.44 24.13 4.40
CA SER A 121 22.14 25.20 3.70
C SER A 121 22.04 26.45 4.56
N PRO A 122 23.12 27.23 4.75
CA PRO A 122 23.01 28.52 5.40
C PRO A 122 21.98 29.39 4.67
N SER A 123 21.24 30.21 5.43
CA SER A 123 20.34 31.19 4.84
C SER A 123 21.08 32.07 3.83
N ALA A 124 20.45 32.40 2.70
CA ALA A 124 21.02 33.29 1.69
C ALA A 124 21.39 34.68 2.25
N SER A 125 20.79 35.07 3.38
CA SER A 125 21.05 36.30 4.13
C SER A 125 22.07 36.17 5.26
N ALA A 126 22.68 35.00 5.47
CA ALA A 126 23.67 34.79 6.54
C ALA A 126 25.00 35.52 6.22
N PRO A 127 25.63 36.20 7.20
CA PRO A 127 26.93 36.84 7.02
C PRO A 127 28.01 35.84 6.57
N ARG A 128 28.86 36.25 5.62
CA ARG A 128 29.90 35.43 4.96
C ARG A 128 30.91 34.75 5.91
N ALA A 129 30.94 35.17 7.19
CA ALA A 129 31.88 34.70 8.22
C ALA A 129 31.31 33.64 9.18
N GLY A 130 30.02 33.30 9.11
CA GLY A 130 29.42 32.26 9.94
C GLY A 130 29.43 30.90 9.24
N ARG A 131 30.45 30.07 9.49
CA ARG A 131 30.49 28.68 9.02
C ARG A 131 29.39 27.90 9.76
N THR A 132 28.18 27.84 9.21
CA THR A 132 27.12 26.97 9.77
C THR A 132 27.61 25.53 9.66
N ASN A 133 27.57 24.79 10.76
CA ASN A 133 27.87 23.36 10.74
C ASN A 133 26.90 22.68 9.78
N LYS A 134 27.44 21.94 8.80
CA LYS A 134 26.64 21.15 7.86
C LYS A 134 26.01 20.00 8.64
N GLU A 135 24.74 20.12 8.96
CA GLU A 135 23.96 19.09 9.63
C GLU A 135 23.15 18.33 8.59
N LEU A 136 23.18 17.00 8.66
CA LEU A 136 22.36 16.16 7.81
C LEU A 136 20.89 16.43 8.17
N THR A 137 20.07 16.71 7.16
CA THR A 137 18.65 17.07 7.36
C THR A 137 17.73 15.96 6.90
N VAL A 138 18.01 15.37 5.74
CA VAL A 138 17.25 14.29 5.13
C VAL A 138 18.17 13.42 4.29
N VAL A 139 17.75 12.20 3.99
CA VAL A 139 18.37 11.38 2.95
C VAL A 139 17.43 11.25 1.76
N LYS A 140 17.97 11.01 0.58
CA LYS A 140 17.19 10.81 -0.64
C LYS A 140 17.60 9.52 -1.30
N TRP A 141 16.61 8.76 -1.74
CA TRP A 141 16.83 7.64 -2.65
C TRP A 141 16.65 8.13 -4.09
N ASP A 142 17.77 8.26 -4.81
CA ASP A 142 17.81 8.80 -6.17
C ASP A 142 18.00 7.69 -7.21
N ILE A 143 17.08 7.63 -8.16
CA ILE A 143 17.05 6.65 -9.26
C ILE A 143 17.32 7.40 -10.57
N MET A 144 18.58 7.38 -11.00
CA MET A 144 19.06 8.19 -12.12
C MET A 144 19.30 7.38 -13.39
N LYS A 145 19.68 6.10 -13.29
CA LYS A 145 19.99 5.29 -14.48
C LYS A 145 18.70 4.88 -15.18
N MET A 146 18.69 4.99 -16.51
CA MET A 146 17.51 4.71 -17.33
C MET A 146 16.93 3.31 -17.09
N LYS A 147 17.76 2.27 -17.04
CA LYS A 147 17.31 0.88 -16.76
C LYS A 147 16.67 0.74 -15.37
N GLU A 148 17.20 1.44 -14.38
CA GLU A 148 16.64 1.42 -13.02
C GLU A 148 15.32 2.19 -12.94
N GLN A 149 15.20 3.28 -13.72
CA GLN A 149 13.94 4.01 -13.89
C GLN A 149 12.88 3.17 -14.59
N GLU A 150 13.24 2.38 -15.61
CA GLU A 150 12.32 1.42 -16.25
C GLU A 150 11.80 0.39 -15.26
N ILE A 151 12.68 -0.21 -14.45
CA ILE A 151 12.31 -1.16 -13.39
C ILE A 151 11.35 -0.50 -12.40
N PHE A 152 11.70 0.70 -11.91
CA PHE A 152 10.86 1.45 -10.97
C PHE A 152 9.47 1.74 -11.55
N MET A 153 9.41 2.23 -12.79
CA MET A 153 8.14 2.52 -13.45
C MET A 153 7.29 1.27 -13.65
N ASN A 154 7.88 0.13 -13.99
CA ASN A 154 7.15 -1.13 -14.15
C ASN A 154 6.52 -1.60 -12.83
N TYR A 155 7.18 -1.40 -11.69
CA TYR A 155 6.59 -1.69 -10.38
C TYR A 155 5.32 -0.86 -10.13
N ILE A 156 5.39 0.46 -10.36
CA ILE A 156 4.29 1.38 -10.00
C ILE A 156 3.22 1.54 -11.09
N ASN A 157 3.45 1.05 -12.31
CA ASN A 157 2.52 1.23 -13.42
C ASN A 157 1.15 0.60 -13.10
N GLY A 158 0.09 1.39 -13.23
CA GLY A 158 -1.27 0.99 -12.89
C GLY A 158 -1.60 0.97 -11.39
N LYS A 159 -0.74 1.52 -10.54
CA LYS A 159 -0.89 1.52 -9.07
C LYS A 159 -0.86 2.91 -8.44
N LEU A 160 -0.96 3.97 -9.25
CA LEU A 160 -1.07 5.35 -8.80
C LEU A 160 -2.55 5.70 -8.54
N LEU A 161 -2.82 6.46 -7.48
CA LEU A 161 -4.14 7.03 -7.17
C LEU A 161 -4.28 8.47 -7.65
N THR A 162 -3.19 9.22 -7.70
CA THR A 162 -3.19 10.66 -7.99
C THR A 162 -2.47 11.00 -9.29
N TYR A 163 -2.87 12.13 -9.88
CA TYR A 163 -2.24 12.62 -11.11
C TYR A 163 -0.90 13.31 -10.89
N LYS A 164 -0.51 13.65 -9.65
CA LYS A 164 0.71 14.43 -9.39
C LYS A 164 1.96 13.79 -10.00
N ARG A 165 2.20 12.49 -9.76
CA ARG A 165 3.37 11.78 -10.32
C ARG A 165 3.18 11.41 -11.78
N TYR A 166 1.96 11.07 -12.16
CA TYR A 166 1.59 10.82 -13.55
C TYR A 166 1.94 12.04 -14.43
N ASP A 167 1.49 13.23 -14.07
CA ASP A 167 1.73 14.45 -14.83
C ASP A 167 3.20 14.82 -14.87
N GLN A 168 3.93 14.66 -13.76
CA GLN A 168 5.38 14.89 -13.75
C GLN A 168 6.13 13.94 -14.72
N TYR A 169 5.71 12.67 -14.80
CA TYR A 169 6.31 11.69 -15.71
C TYR A 169 6.23 12.16 -17.18
N TYR A 170 5.08 12.67 -17.61
CA TYR A 170 4.90 13.21 -18.96
C TYR A 170 5.54 14.59 -19.13
N LYS A 171 5.44 15.47 -18.13
CA LYS A 171 6.08 16.80 -18.13
C LYS A 171 7.57 16.71 -18.43
N TYR A 172 8.25 15.71 -17.89
CA TYR A 172 9.68 15.49 -18.09
C TYR A 172 10.01 14.47 -19.20
N ASN A 173 9.04 14.15 -20.06
CA ASN A 173 9.21 13.34 -21.27
C ASN A 173 9.73 11.91 -21.02
N PHE A 174 9.45 11.33 -19.85
CA PHE A 174 9.90 9.97 -19.54
C PHE A 174 9.16 8.90 -20.34
N ASN A 175 7.93 9.17 -20.78
CA ASN A 175 7.17 8.27 -21.66
C ASN A 175 7.95 7.94 -22.94
N ASN A 176 8.53 8.97 -23.57
CA ASN A 176 9.34 8.78 -24.77
C ASN A 176 10.72 8.22 -24.44
N ARG A 177 11.34 8.69 -23.35
CA ARG A 177 12.70 8.26 -22.97
C ARG A 177 12.75 6.80 -22.56
N LEU A 178 11.79 6.33 -21.76
CA LEU A 178 11.72 4.95 -21.27
C LEU A 178 10.91 4.04 -22.19
N ASN A 179 10.21 4.59 -23.19
CA ASN A 179 9.25 3.87 -24.02
C ASN A 179 8.18 3.10 -23.21
N ILE A 180 7.75 3.68 -22.09
CA ILE A 180 6.72 3.11 -21.21
C ILE A 180 5.48 4.02 -21.26
N LYS A 181 4.33 3.43 -21.57
CA LYS A 181 3.05 4.11 -21.40
C LYS A 181 2.57 3.90 -19.97
N LEU A 182 2.61 4.96 -19.17
CA LEU A 182 2.07 4.95 -17.82
C LEU A 182 0.53 4.88 -17.88
N LEU A 183 -0.05 3.91 -17.18
CA LEU A 183 -1.49 3.80 -17.01
C LEU A 183 -2.00 4.98 -16.18
N LYS A 184 -3.18 5.48 -16.54
CA LYS A 184 -3.80 6.57 -15.78
C LYS A 184 -4.07 6.12 -14.34
N PRO A 185 -3.98 7.04 -13.36
CA PRO A 185 -4.42 6.77 -12.01
C PRO A 185 -5.83 6.18 -11.99
N LYS A 186 -6.06 5.22 -11.11
CA LYS A 186 -7.36 4.55 -10.97
C LYS A 186 -7.61 4.23 -9.51
N GLU A 187 -8.88 4.24 -9.12
CA GLU A 187 -9.27 3.78 -7.79
C GLU A 187 -9.05 2.26 -7.65
N PHE A 188 -8.64 1.85 -6.46
CA PHE A 188 -8.54 0.46 -6.04
C PHE A 188 -8.76 0.36 -4.53
N ASN A 189 -9.11 -0.83 -4.05
CA ASN A 189 -9.38 -1.03 -2.63
C ASN A 189 -8.08 -1.03 -1.82
N LEU A 190 -7.88 0.03 -1.02
CA LEU A 190 -6.68 0.25 -0.20
C LEU A 190 -6.49 -0.78 0.91
N THR A 191 -7.52 -1.54 1.27
CA THR A 191 -7.38 -2.60 2.29
C THR A 191 -6.81 -3.88 1.71
N LEU A 192 -6.89 -4.09 0.39
CA LEU A 192 -6.48 -5.36 -0.24
C LEU A 192 -5.03 -5.37 -0.73
N ASN A 193 -4.29 -4.28 -0.54
CA ASN A 193 -2.91 -4.14 -0.99
C ASN A 193 -2.13 -3.17 -0.09
N PRO A 194 -0.78 -3.21 -0.10
CA PRO A 194 0.04 -2.41 0.82
C PRO A 194 0.29 -0.97 0.36
N TRP A 195 -0.49 -0.41 -0.57
CA TRP A 195 -0.32 0.99 -1.00
C TRP A 195 -0.43 1.95 0.18
N LEU A 196 -1.42 1.76 1.06
CA LEU A 196 -1.59 2.63 2.23
C LEU A 196 -0.44 2.50 3.22
N THR A 197 0.12 1.29 3.38
CA THR A 197 1.33 1.08 4.19
C THR A 197 2.50 1.92 3.67
N GLY A 198 2.75 1.88 2.35
CA GLY A 198 3.81 2.68 1.74
C GLY A 198 3.55 4.19 1.85
N PHE A 199 2.30 4.62 1.67
CA PHE A 199 1.92 6.02 1.81
C PHE A 199 2.12 6.53 3.25
N ASN A 200 1.75 5.74 4.26
CA ASN A 200 1.96 6.09 5.66
C ASN A 200 3.45 6.15 6.04
N ASP A 201 4.28 5.27 5.48
CA ASP A 201 5.73 5.32 5.65
C ASP A 201 6.37 6.58 5.03
N ALA A 202 5.68 7.26 4.09
CA ALA A 202 6.09 8.55 3.54
C ALA A 202 5.59 9.72 4.39
N ASP A 203 4.27 9.85 4.55
CA ASP A 203 3.66 11.07 5.10
C ASP A 203 3.72 11.14 6.65
N GLY A 204 4.19 10.08 7.30
CA GLY A 204 4.69 10.11 8.68
C GLY A 204 3.75 10.76 9.70
N PHE A 205 2.43 10.54 9.62
CA PHE A 205 1.48 10.98 10.66
C PHE A 205 0.27 10.06 10.77
N ILE A 206 0.27 9.21 11.80
CA ILE A 206 -0.92 8.85 12.60
C ILE A 206 -0.50 8.85 14.07
#